data_AF-A0A7Y1SU40-F1
#
_entry.id   AF-A0A7Y1SU40-F1
#
_cell.length_a   1.000
_cell.length_b   1.000
_cell.length_c   1.000
_cell.angle_alpha   90.00
_cell.angle_beta   90.00
_cell.angle_gamma   90.00
#
_symmetry.space_group_name_H-M   'P 1'
#
loop_
_entity.id
_entity.type
_entity.pdbx_description
1 polymer ?
#
loop_
_entity_poly.entity_id
_entity_poly.type
_entity_poly.pdbx_seq_one_letter_code
_entity_poly.pdbx_strand_id
1 'polypeptide(L)' 'MFDFRSKTKMIDPEEALAGRDEAIAVNQPHFVNGNTIGPDFPAHLELAVFGMGCFWGAERLFWNTPGVFSTAVG' A
#
# COMPACT_ATOMS: atom_id res chain seq x y z
N MET A 1 9.08 -22.84 -27.22
CA MET A 1 7.62 -22.67 -27.04
C MET A 1 7.43 -21.81 -25.81
N PHE A 2 6.98 -20.55 -25.94
CA PHE A 2 6.88 -19.62 -24.81
C PHE A 2 5.69 -20.02 -23.92
N ASP A 3 5.96 -20.38 -22.66
CA ASP A 3 4.91 -20.69 -21.68
C ASP A 3 4.34 -19.39 -21.10
N PHE A 4 3.25 -18.92 -21.70
CA PHE A 4 2.53 -17.72 -21.26
C PHE A 4 1.86 -17.86 -19.88
N ARG A 5 1.81 -19.06 -19.28
CA ARG A 5 1.18 -19.29 -17.97
C ARG A 5 2.07 -18.98 -16.77
N SER A 6 3.38 -18.79 -16.96
CA SER A 6 4.28 -18.46 -15.84
C SER A 6 3.95 -17.11 -15.21
N LYS A 7 3.47 -16.14 -16.00
CA LYS A 7 3.19 -14.76 -15.55
C LYS A 7 2.00 -14.61 -14.59
N THR A 8 1.15 -15.62 -14.47
CA THR A 8 -0.07 -15.58 -13.64
C THR A 8 0.03 -16.47 -12.40
N LYS A 9 1.22 -17.02 -12.11
CA LYS A 9 1.46 -17.82 -10.91
C LYS A 9 2.26 -16.98 -9.91
N MET A 10 2.02 -17.21 -8.63
CA MET A 10 2.89 -16.69 -7.57
C MET A 10 4.30 -17.25 -7.76
N ILE A 11 5.31 -16.43 -7.50
CA ILE A 11 6.72 -16.83 -7.57
C ILE A 11 7.06 -17.82 -6.46
N ASP A 12 7.94 -18.79 -6.75
CA ASP A 12 8.46 -19.69 -5.74
C ASP A 12 9.33 -18.92 -4.73
N PRO A 13 9.29 -19.24 -3.42
CA PRO A 13 10.02 -18.48 -2.41
C PRO A 13 11.54 -18.41 -2.65
N GLU A 14 12.12 -19.44 -3.25
CA GLU A 14 13.56 -19.53 -3.55
C GLU A 14 13.98 -18.63 -4.72
N GLU A 15 13.03 -18.25 -5.58
CA GLU A 15 13.26 -17.40 -6.75
C GLU A 15 12.87 -15.93 -6.50
N ALA A 16 12.27 -15.64 -5.35
CA ALA A 16 11.90 -14.29 -4.96
C ALA A 16 13.14 -13.40 -4.82
N LEU A 17 13.01 -12.12 -5.19
CA LEU A 17 14.08 -11.15 -4.99
C LEU A 17 14.41 -11.04 -3.49
N ALA A 18 15.69 -10.97 -3.16
CA ALA A 18 16.18 -10.94 -1.77
C ALA A 18 15.67 -9.75 -0.93
N GLY A 19 15.06 -8.75 -1.56
CA GLY A 19 14.52 -7.57 -0.87
C GLY A 19 15.62 -6.60 -0.41
N ARG A 20 15.32 -5.87 0.66
CA ARG A 20 16.25 -4.94 1.35
C ARG A 20 15.85 -4.83 2.82
N ASP A 21 16.82 -4.57 3.69
CA ASP A 21 16.57 -4.38 5.12
C ASP A 21 16.04 -2.97 5.43
N GLU A 22 16.43 -1.98 4.63
CA GLU A 22 16.05 -0.59 4.86
C GLU A 22 14.64 -0.29 4.33
N ALA A 23 13.78 0.22 5.20
CA ALA A 23 12.43 0.63 4.82
C ALA A 23 12.47 1.82 3.85
N ILE A 24 11.49 1.88 2.93
CA ILE A 24 11.35 3.03 2.04
C ILE A 24 10.95 4.24 2.87
N ALA A 25 11.73 5.33 2.77
CA ALA A 25 11.39 6.59 3.41
C ALA A 25 10.11 7.17 2.81
N VAL A 26 9.14 7.50 3.68
CA VAL A 26 7.85 8.07 3.29
C VAL A 26 7.79 9.53 3.76
N ASN A 27 7.33 10.41 2.88
CA ASN A 27 7.11 11.80 3.24
C ASN A 27 5.89 11.93 4.16
N GLN A 28 6.01 12.79 5.17
CA GLN A 28 4.91 13.20 6.02
C GLN A 28 4.82 14.74 6.02
N PRO A 29 3.61 15.32 6.18
CA PRO A 29 2.32 14.68 6.42
C PRO A 29 1.62 14.16 5.15
N HIS A 30 0.43 13.56 5.29
CA HIS A 30 -0.42 13.15 4.18
C HIS A 30 -0.73 14.31 3.24
N PHE A 31 -0.39 14.13 1.96
CA PHE A 31 -0.40 15.22 0.97
C PHE A 31 -1.77 15.90 0.81
N VAL A 32 -2.88 15.15 0.93
CA VAL A 32 -4.23 15.69 0.68
C VAL A 32 -4.81 16.43 1.88
N ASN A 33 -4.58 15.94 3.10
CA ASN A 33 -5.32 16.39 4.29
C ASN A 33 -4.42 16.76 5.49
N GLY A 34 -3.11 16.57 5.39
CA GLY A 34 -2.15 16.92 6.44
C GLY A 34 -2.11 15.98 7.64
N ASN A 35 -2.85 14.88 7.65
CA ASN A 35 -2.84 13.91 8.75
C ASN A 35 -1.56 13.05 8.74
N THR A 36 -1.26 12.38 9.86
CA THR A 36 -0.14 11.42 9.91
C THR A 36 -0.41 10.19 9.03
N ILE A 37 0.64 9.67 8.37
CA ILE A 37 0.63 8.41 7.60
C ILE A 37 1.41 7.31 8.34
N GLY A 38 2.02 7.63 9.49
CA GLY A 38 2.86 6.73 10.28
C GLY A 38 2.40 6.63 11.74
N PRO A 39 3.08 5.79 12.53
CA PRO A 39 2.49 4.89 13.53
C PRO A 39 1.74 5.55 14.69
N ASP A 40 1.82 6.86 14.83
CA ASP A 40 1.16 7.65 15.87
C ASP A 40 -0.30 7.98 15.49
N PHE A 41 -1.06 6.96 15.06
CA PHE A 41 -2.48 7.13 14.79
C PHE A 41 -3.28 7.33 16.09
N PRO A 42 -4.33 8.18 16.09
CA PRO A 42 -5.25 8.26 17.20
C PRO A 42 -5.84 6.89 17.59
N ALA A 43 -5.91 6.60 18.89
CA ALA A 43 -6.28 5.27 19.42
C ALA A 43 -7.70 4.79 19.10
N HIS A 44 -8.58 5.65 18.58
CA HIS A 44 -9.94 5.30 18.19
C HIS A 44 -10.07 4.87 16.73
N LEU A 45 -8.95 4.80 15.99
CA LEU A 45 -8.91 4.43 14.59
C LEU A 45 -8.48 2.97 14.40
N GLU A 46 -8.89 2.41 13.27
CA GLU A 46 -8.57 1.04 12.85
C GLU A 46 -7.88 1.06 11.48
N LEU A 47 -7.04 0.06 11.21
CA LEU A 47 -6.33 -0.10 9.93
C LEU A 47 -7.03 -1.12 9.03
N ALA A 48 -7.16 -0.79 7.74
CA ALA A 48 -7.70 -1.68 6.72
C ALA A 48 -6.76 -1.74 5.50
N VAL A 49 -6.54 -2.93 4.95
CA VAL A 49 -5.66 -3.18 3.79
C VAL A 49 -6.46 -3.80 2.65
N PHE A 50 -6.36 -3.21 1.45
CA PHE A 50 -7.12 -3.62 0.27
C PHE A 50 -6.21 -3.83 -0.95
N GLY A 51 -6.46 -4.90 -1.71
CA GLY A 51 -5.82 -5.16 -3.01
C GLY A 51 -6.80 -4.94 -4.17
N MET A 52 -6.64 -3.84 -4.91
CA MET A 52 -7.62 -3.41 -5.93
C MET A 52 -7.01 -3.08 -7.30
N GLY A 53 -5.84 -3.64 -7.62
CA GLY A 53 -5.11 -3.33 -8.87
C GLY A 53 -4.21 -2.11 -8.73
N CYS A 54 -4.27 -1.16 -9.66
CA CYS A 54 -3.44 0.05 -9.60
C CYS A 54 -3.79 0.89 -8.37
N PHE A 55 -2.84 1.02 -7.46
CA PHE A 55 -3.06 1.66 -6.16
C PHE A 55 -3.35 3.16 -6.26
N TRP A 56 -2.90 3.87 -7.31
CA TRP A 56 -3.23 5.29 -7.50
C TRP A 56 -4.74 5.55 -7.60
N GLY A 57 -5.46 4.68 -8.31
CA GLY A 57 -6.90 4.77 -8.44
C GLY A 57 -7.60 4.37 -7.14
N ALA A 58 -7.12 3.29 -6.51
CA ALA A 58 -7.69 2.77 -5.29
C ALA A 58 -7.57 3.78 -4.13
N GLU A 59 -6.38 4.32 -3.89
CA GLU A 59 -6.12 5.28 -2.82
C GLU A 59 -6.99 6.53 -2.94
N ARG A 60 -7.14 7.03 -4.18
CA ARG A 60 -7.97 8.20 -4.46
C ARG A 60 -9.44 8.02 -4.08
N LEU A 61 -9.97 6.81 -4.13
CA LEU A 61 -11.33 6.53 -3.67
C LEU A 61 -11.44 6.69 -2.15
N PHE A 62 -10.46 6.18 -1.41
CA PHE A 62 -10.49 6.15 0.05
C PHE A 62 -10.21 7.52 0.67
N TRP A 63 -9.26 8.33 0.19
CA TRP A 63 -9.01 9.63 0.81
C TRP A 63 -10.18 10.63 0.66
N ASN A 64 -11.11 10.37 -0.26
CA ASN A 64 -12.35 11.14 -0.43
C ASN A 64 -13.53 10.56 0.36
N THR A 65 -13.37 9.39 0.97
CA THR A 65 -14.44 8.69 1.68
C THR A 65 -14.64 9.29 3.08
N PRO A 66 -15.86 9.72 3.45
CA PRO A 66 -16.13 10.22 4.80
C PRO A 66 -15.76 9.20 5.88
N GLY A 67 -15.04 9.65 6.90
CA GLY A 67 -14.57 8.79 8.00
C GLY A 67 -13.18 8.19 7.79
N VAL A 68 -12.57 8.35 6.62
CA VAL A 68 -11.17 7.94 6.39
C VAL A 68 -10.23 9.04 6.92
N PHE A 69 -9.33 8.65 7.83
CA PHE A 69 -8.38 9.58 8.47
C PHE A 69 -7.19 9.91 7.56
N SER A 70 -6.48 8.91 7.05
CA SER A 70 -5.40 9.06 6.07
C SER A 70 -5.27 7.78 5.25
N THR A 71 -4.59 7.85 4.10
CA THR A 71 -4.33 6.68 3.25
C THR A 71 -2.84 6.54 2.98
N ALA A 72 -2.42 5.31 2.67
CA ALA A 72 -1.09 4.97 2.20
C ALA A 72 -1.18 3.79 1.24
N VAL A 73 -0.16 3.63 0.39
CA VAL A 73 -0.07 2.58 -0.61
C VAL A 73 1.30 1.91 -0.56
N GLY A 74 1.33 0.61 -0.87
CA GLY A 74 2.53 -0.23 -0.86
C GLY A 74 2.24 -1.64 -1.34
#